data_AF-A0A327KB80-F1
#
_entry.id   AF-A0A327KB80-F1
#
_cell.length_a   1.000
_cell.length_b   1.000
_cell.length_c   1.000
_cell.angle_alpha   90.00
_cell.angle_beta   90.00
_cell.angle_gamma   90.00
#
_symmetry.space_group_name_H-M   'P 1'
#
loop_
_entity.id
_entity.type
_entity.pdbx_description
1 polymer ?
#
loop_
_entity_poly.entity_id
_entity_poly.type
_entity_poly.pdbx_seq_one_letter_code
_entity_poly.pdbx_strand_id
1 'polypeptide(L)'
;MTRWLRGITAVVAVLAAATLPFDADAQSSKPAKKKAPTVSFQEDIVPILKGRCVDCHQPGGAGFDASGLDLRTHAGLMKGTKFGPMVVAGDADASSLMALLDWRVKPEIRMPHGSKKLSTCDRDVIRRWIQEGALNN
;
A
#
# COMPACT_ATOMS: atom_id res chain seq x y z
N MET A 1 -60.00 71.68 33.33
CA MET A 1 -58.95 72.02 32.33
C MET A 1 -58.18 70.72 32.09
N THR A 2 -58.11 70.06 30.93
CA THR A 2 -58.61 70.27 29.56
C THR A 2 -58.40 68.92 28.84
N ARG A 3 -59.42 68.40 28.13
CA ARG A 3 -59.34 67.21 27.26
C ARG A 3 -58.62 67.58 25.96
N TRP A 4 -57.61 66.83 25.51
CA TRP A 4 -57.11 66.82 24.11
C TRP A 4 -56.58 65.41 23.82
N LEU A 5 -57.33 64.54 23.14
CA LEU A 5 -57.44 64.30 21.68
C LEU A 5 -56.23 63.60 21.01
N ARG A 6 -56.49 62.33 20.63
CA ARG A 6 -56.36 61.69 19.30
C ARG A 6 -55.00 61.72 18.56
N GLY A 7 -54.63 60.52 18.10
CA GLY A 7 -53.95 60.28 16.82
C GLY A 7 -52.67 59.45 16.97
N ILE A 8 -52.23 58.59 16.06
CA ILE A 8 -52.67 58.16 14.73
C ILE A 8 -52.06 56.77 14.53
N THR A 9 -52.83 55.86 13.97
CA THR A 9 -52.43 54.56 13.42
C THR A 9 -51.29 54.68 12.40
N ALA A 10 -50.26 53.83 12.52
CA ALA A 10 -49.39 53.49 11.41
C ALA A 10 -49.26 51.97 11.33
N VAL A 11 -50.00 51.37 10.41
CA VAL A 11 -49.86 49.97 10.02
C VAL A 11 -48.66 49.88 9.09
N VAL A 12 -47.59 49.21 9.52
CA VAL A 12 -46.44 48.89 8.68
C VAL A 12 -46.79 47.66 7.85
N ALA A 13 -46.98 47.84 6.55
CA ALA A 13 -47.15 46.75 5.60
C ALA A 13 -45.79 46.04 5.38
N VAL A 14 -45.69 44.79 5.82
CA VAL A 14 -44.55 43.92 5.54
C VAL A 14 -44.78 43.24 4.20
N LEU A 15 -43.96 43.58 3.20
CA LEU A 15 -43.88 42.89 1.92
C LEU A 15 -43.27 41.49 2.12
N ALA A 16 -44.08 40.44 1.92
CA ALA A 16 -43.61 39.07 1.90
C ALA A 16 -42.93 38.77 0.55
N ALA A 17 -41.60 38.67 0.55
CA ALA A 17 -40.83 38.16 -0.59
C ALA A 17 -40.95 36.64 -0.66
N ALA A 18 -41.46 36.12 -1.78
CA ALA A 18 -41.57 34.69 -2.04
C ALA A 18 -40.18 34.07 -2.22
N THR A 19 -39.81 33.15 -1.33
CA THR A 19 -38.61 32.32 -1.43
C THR A 19 -38.90 31.10 -2.29
N LEU A 20 -38.22 30.96 -3.44
CA LEU A 20 -38.20 29.70 -4.18
C LEU A 20 -37.26 28.70 -3.46
N PRO A 21 -37.64 27.43 -3.30
CA PRO A 21 -36.72 26.42 -2.79
C PRO A 21 -35.67 26.10 -3.85
N PHE A 22 -34.40 26.17 -3.46
CA PHE A 22 -33.27 25.67 -4.23
C PHE A 22 -33.21 24.15 -3.99
N ASP A 23 -33.74 23.36 -4.91
CA ASP A 23 -33.55 21.90 -4.90
C ASP A 23 -32.08 21.59 -5.22
N ALA A 24 -31.27 21.48 -4.17
CA ALA A 24 -29.87 21.09 -4.23
C ALA A 24 -29.71 19.63 -3.81
N ASP A 25 -30.19 18.69 -4.64
CA ASP A 25 -29.81 17.29 -4.53
C ASP A 25 -29.02 16.86 -5.76
N ALA A 26 -27.78 17.35 -5.83
CA ALA A 26 -26.76 16.80 -6.69
C ALA A 26 -25.80 15.99 -5.80
N GLN A 27 -26.20 14.76 -5.47
CA GLN A 27 -25.31 13.76 -4.89
C GLN A 27 -24.13 13.53 -5.84
N SER A 28 -23.03 14.23 -5.56
CA SER A 28 -21.72 14.01 -6.16
C SER A 28 -21.15 12.70 -5.60
N SER A 29 -21.52 11.58 -6.20
CA SER A 29 -20.88 10.29 -5.92
C SER A 29 -19.45 10.31 -6.46
N LYS A 30 -18.48 10.47 -5.55
CA LYS A 30 -17.04 10.30 -5.82
C LYS A 30 -16.80 8.93 -6.49
N PRO A 31 -16.01 8.85 -7.58
CA PRO A 31 -15.71 7.57 -8.20
C PRO A 31 -14.93 6.69 -7.22
N ALA A 32 -15.45 5.49 -6.95
CA ALA A 32 -14.73 4.48 -6.18
C ALA A 32 -13.46 4.08 -6.95
N LYS A 33 -12.29 4.32 -6.35
CA LYS A 33 -11.03 3.82 -6.91
C LYS A 33 -11.10 2.30 -6.94
N LYS A 34 -11.10 1.69 -8.13
CA LYS A 34 -10.97 0.24 -8.29
C LYS A 34 -9.70 -0.21 -7.55
N LYS A 35 -9.83 -1.20 -6.66
CA LYS A 35 -8.70 -1.80 -5.97
C LYS A 35 -7.78 -2.41 -7.04
N ALA A 36 -6.49 -2.09 -7.01
CA ALA A 36 -5.53 -2.69 -7.93
C ALA A 36 -5.56 -4.22 -7.77
N PRO A 37 -5.34 -4.99 -8.85
CA PRO A 37 -5.33 -6.45 -8.78
C PRO A 37 -4.29 -6.92 -7.77
N THR A 38 -4.61 -7.97 -7.01
CA THR A 38 -3.71 -8.65 -6.08
C THR A 38 -2.47 -9.12 -6.82
N VAL A 39 -1.30 -8.98 -6.21
CA VAL A 39 -0.04 -9.46 -6.77
C VAL A 39 -0.03 -10.99 -6.79
N SER A 40 0.30 -11.59 -7.93
CA SER A 40 0.47 -13.04 -8.08
C SER A 40 1.91 -13.43 -7.78
N PHE A 41 2.08 -14.46 -6.95
CA PHE A 41 3.41 -15.01 -6.74
C PHE A 41 3.98 -15.58 -8.05
N GLN A 42 3.16 -16.31 -8.80
CA GLN A 42 3.62 -16.98 -10.02
C GLN A 42 3.93 -16.00 -11.16
N GLU A 43 3.08 -14.99 -11.36
CA GLU A 43 3.20 -14.07 -12.50
C GLU A 43 4.06 -12.84 -12.20
N ASP A 44 4.04 -12.32 -10.97
CA ASP A 44 4.72 -11.06 -10.64
C ASP A 44 6.03 -11.28 -9.85
N ILE A 45 6.08 -12.27 -8.95
CA ILE A 45 7.24 -12.46 -8.05
C ILE A 45 8.27 -13.42 -8.63
N VAL A 46 7.83 -14.57 -9.14
CA VAL A 46 8.74 -15.61 -9.67
C VAL A 46 9.66 -15.07 -10.78
N PRO A 47 9.22 -14.23 -11.74
CA PRO A 47 10.14 -13.67 -12.74
C PRO A 47 11.26 -12.84 -12.13
N ILE A 48 10.96 -12.04 -11.10
CA ILE A 48 11.97 -11.24 -10.38
C ILE A 48 12.97 -12.16 -9.68
N LEU A 49 12.48 -13.16 -8.93
CA LEU A 49 13.34 -14.10 -8.20
C LEU A 49 14.23 -14.90 -9.15
N LYS A 50 13.68 -15.43 -10.26
CA LYS A 50 14.44 -16.17 -11.26
C LYS A 50 15.51 -15.31 -11.93
N GLY A 51 15.18 -14.07 -12.30
CA GLY A 51 16.10 -13.20 -13.02
C GLY A 51 17.19 -12.55 -12.16
N ARG A 52 17.04 -12.53 -10.83
CA ARG A 52 17.91 -11.74 -9.93
C ARG A 52 18.45 -12.49 -8.72
N CYS A 53 17.87 -13.63 -8.34
CA CYS A 53 18.10 -14.21 -7.01
C CYS A 53 18.43 -15.71 -7.04
N VAL A 54 17.70 -16.48 -7.84
CA VAL A 54 17.74 -17.96 -7.82
C VAL A 54 19.13 -18.51 -8.12
N ASP A 55 19.91 -17.88 -9.02
CA ASP A 55 21.26 -18.34 -9.38
C ASP A 55 22.15 -18.60 -8.16
N CYS A 56 22.07 -17.73 -7.15
CA CYS A 56 22.83 -17.86 -5.90
C CYS A 56 22.02 -18.49 -4.75
N HIS A 57 20.69 -18.32 -4.74
CA HIS A 57 19.80 -18.78 -3.68
C HIS A 57 19.01 -20.03 -4.10
N GLN A 58 19.74 -21.03 -4.57
CA GLN A 58 19.29 -22.38 -4.84
C GLN A 58 20.28 -23.36 -4.21
N PRO A 59 19.89 -24.61 -3.89
CA PRO A 59 20.83 -25.59 -3.31
C PRO A 59 22.13 -25.69 -4.11
N GLY A 60 23.26 -25.52 -3.42
CA GLY A 60 24.61 -25.48 -4.01
C GLY A 60 25.06 -24.12 -4.55
N GLY A 61 24.21 -23.09 -4.47
CA GLY A 61 24.58 -21.71 -4.78
C GLY A 61 25.18 -20.99 -3.57
N ALA A 62 26.08 -20.03 -3.80
CA ALA A 62 26.81 -19.34 -2.74
C ALA A 62 25.89 -18.64 -1.70
N GLY A 63 24.76 -18.08 -2.14
CA GLY A 63 23.78 -17.46 -1.25
C GLY A 63 23.03 -18.49 -0.41
N PHE A 64 22.71 -19.65 -0.98
CA PHE A 64 22.15 -20.79 -0.27
C PHE A 64 23.14 -21.36 0.75
N ASP A 65 24.41 -21.55 0.41
CA ASP A 65 25.39 -22.09 1.36
C ASP A 65 25.60 -21.16 2.56
N ALA A 66 25.62 -19.85 2.30
CA ALA A 66 25.75 -18.83 3.33
C ALA A 66 24.54 -18.77 4.28
N SER A 67 23.31 -18.89 3.76
CA SER A 67 22.08 -18.59 4.52
C SER A 67 21.10 -19.75 4.68
N GLY A 68 21.13 -20.74 3.82
CA GLY A 68 20.14 -21.81 3.67
C GLY A 68 18.87 -21.39 2.92
N LEU A 69 18.82 -20.19 2.35
CA LEU A 69 17.64 -19.67 1.66
C LEU A 69 17.50 -20.27 0.25
N ASP A 70 16.41 -21.01 0.02
CA ASP A 70 16.00 -21.50 -1.30
C ASP A 70 14.86 -20.63 -1.87
N LEU A 71 15.14 -19.89 -2.94
CA LEU A 71 14.19 -18.98 -3.60
C LEU A 71 13.52 -19.58 -4.83
N ARG A 72 13.71 -20.89 -5.11
CA ARG A 72 13.09 -21.55 -6.27
C ARG A 72 11.59 -21.75 -6.11
N THR A 73 11.10 -21.80 -4.87
CA THR A 73 9.70 -22.10 -4.55
C THR A 73 9.17 -21.14 -3.49
N HIS A 74 7.86 -20.94 -3.50
CA HIS A 74 7.15 -20.19 -2.45
C HIS A 74 7.46 -20.76 -1.05
N ALA A 75 7.35 -22.08 -0.91
CA ALA A 75 7.60 -22.77 0.35
C ALA A 75 9.04 -22.57 0.86
N GLY A 76 10.03 -22.57 -0.04
CA GLY A 76 11.43 -22.28 0.31
C GLY A 76 11.63 -20.85 0.82
N LEU A 77 11.05 -19.87 0.13
CA LEU A 77 11.07 -18.46 0.54
C LEU A 77 10.41 -18.26 1.91
N MET A 78 9.24 -18.87 2.12
CA MET A 78 8.49 -18.75 3.37
C MET A 78 9.13 -19.53 4.54
N LYS A 79 9.83 -20.63 4.26
CA LYS A 79 10.66 -21.32 5.26
C LYS A 79 11.79 -20.41 5.77
N GLY A 80 12.32 -19.56 4.90
CA GLY A 80 13.36 -18.59 5.24
C GLY A 80 14.76 -19.21 5.30
N THR A 81 15.58 -18.69 6.22
CA THR A 81 17.00 -19.03 6.35
C THR A 81 17.26 -19.86 7.60
N LYS A 82 18.48 -20.35 7.77
CA LYS A 82 18.95 -20.93 9.04
C LYS A 82 18.98 -19.93 10.21
N PHE A 83 18.86 -18.63 9.93
CA PHE A 83 18.82 -17.56 10.92
C PHE A 83 17.40 -17.07 11.24
N GLY A 84 16.38 -17.62 10.57
CA GLY A 84 14.99 -17.24 10.77
C GLY A 84 14.26 -16.81 9.49
N PRO A 85 13.02 -16.30 9.63
CA PRO A 85 12.15 -15.98 8.51
C PRO A 85 12.65 -14.76 7.73
N MET A 86 12.52 -14.82 6.41
CA MET A 86 12.79 -13.68 5.52
C MET A 86 11.56 -12.83 5.24
N VAL A 87 10.38 -13.46 5.30
CA VAL A 87 9.09 -12.87 5.01
C VAL A 87 8.19 -13.03 6.23
N VAL A 88 7.60 -11.93 6.66
CA VAL A 88 6.50 -11.87 7.63
C VAL A 88 5.26 -11.51 6.84
N ALA A 89 4.39 -12.47 6.59
CA ALA A 89 3.17 -12.27 5.80
C ALA A 89 2.30 -11.17 6.43
N GLY A 90 1.92 -10.18 5.62
CA GLY A 90 1.17 -9.00 6.07
C GLY A 90 2.03 -7.84 6.55
N ASP A 91 3.34 -8.04 6.78
CA ASP A 91 4.23 -7.01 7.31
C ASP A 91 5.57 -6.95 6.55
N ALA A 92 5.61 -6.13 5.51
CA ALA A 92 6.82 -5.94 4.72
C ALA A 92 7.92 -5.16 5.48
N ASP A 93 7.57 -4.39 6.51
CA ASP A 93 8.54 -3.58 7.25
C ASP A 93 9.26 -4.42 8.30
N ALA A 94 8.58 -5.39 8.91
CA ALA A 94 9.16 -6.43 9.75
C ALA A 94 9.89 -7.53 8.95
N SER A 95 9.68 -7.60 7.63
CA SER A 95 10.32 -8.61 6.78
C SER A 95 11.79 -8.31 6.50
N SER A 96 12.68 -9.21 6.94
CA SER A 96 14.13 -9.08 6.70
C SER A 96 14.47 -8.97 5.21
N LEU A 97 13.71 -9.62 4.33
CA LEU A 97 13.87 -9.53 2.89
C LEU A 97 13.87 -8.08 2.40
N MET A 98 12.93 -7.25 2.89
CA MET A 98 12.85 -5.86 2.48
C MET A 98 14.01 -5.03 3.03
N ALA A 99 14.49 -5.31 4.25
CA ALA A 99 15.68 -4.64 4.78
C ALA A 99 16.93 -4.90 3.91
N LEU A 100 17.09 -6.14 3.45
CA LEU A 100 18.17 -6.54 2.53
C LEU A 100 18.04 -5.87 1.17
N LEU A 101 16.85 -5.83 0.57
CA LEU A 101 16.60 -5.24 -0.76
C LEU A 101 16.62 -3.71 -0.74
N ASP A 102 16.20 -3.09 0.36
CA ASP A 102 16.24 -1.64 0.54
C ASP A 102 17.63 -1.12 0.91
N TRP A 103 18.59 -2.01 1.16
CA TRP A 103 19.93 -1.67 1.63
C TRP A 103 19.91 -0.90 2.96
N ARG A 104 18.92 -1.18 3.83
CA ARG A 104 18.81 -0.67 5.21
C ARG A 104 19.68 -1.46 6.20
N VAL A 105 20.61 -2.25 5.66
CA VAL A 105 21.53 -3.13 6.38
C VAL A 105 22.97 -2.79 6.02
N LYS A 106 23.92 -3.38 6.75
CA LYS A 106 25.35 -3.21 6.48
C LYS A 106 25.70 -3.66 5.05
N PRO A 107 26.64 -2.98 4.37
CA PRO A 107 26.98 -3.27 2.97
C PRO A 107 27.29 -4.73 2.66
N GLU A 108 27.90 -5.44 3.61
CA GLU A 108 28.40 -6.80 3.46
C GLU A 108 27.29 -7.85 3.33
N ILE A 109 26.05 -7.50 3.67
CA ILE A 109 24.89 -8.39 3.61
C ILE A 109 23.78 -7.86 2.70
N ARG A 110 24.02 -6.75 1.98
CA ARG A 110 23.05 -6.19 1.04
C ARG A 110 22.81 -7.16 -0.11
N MET A 111 21.55 -7.22 -0.56
CA MET A 111 21.17 -8.00 -1.74
C MET A 111 20.69 -7.10 -2.87
N PRO A 112 20.93 -7.49 -4.14
CA PRO A 112 21.79 -8.61 -4.57
C PRO A 112 23.28 -8.30 -4.39
N HIS A 113 24.11 -9.30 -4.07
CA HIS A 113 25.55 -9.12 -3.91
C HIS A 113 26.26 -8.81 -5.23
N GLY A 114 27.27 -7.94 -5.17
CA GLY A 114 28.14 -7.60 -6.31
C GLY A 114 27.40 -7.00 -7.51
N SER A 115 26.14 -6.61 -7.34
CA SER A 115 25.25 -6.17 -8.40
C SER A 115 24.56 -4.86 -8.04
N LYS A 116 23.92 -4.23 -9.04
CA LYS A 116 23.10 -3.04 -8.79
C LYS A 116 21.93 -3.41 -7.88
N LYS A 117 21.53 -2.44 -7.04
CA LYS A 117 20.30 -2.52 -6.26
C LYS A 117 19.12 -2.81 -7.16
N LEU A 118 18.21 -3.66 -6.68
CA LEU A 118 16.97 -3.95 -7.37
C LEU A 118 16.17 -2.66 -7.60
N SER A 119 15.47 -2.57 -8.74
CA SER A 119 14.69 -1.39 -9.10
C SER A 119 13.64 -1.08 -8.04
N THR A 120 13.21 0.18 -7.95
CA THR A 120 12.13 0.54 -7.02
C THR A 120 10.83 -0.16 -7.40
N CYS A 121 10.51 -0.28 -8.69
CA CYS A 121 9.31 -0.99 -9.15
C CYS A 121 9.29 -2.46 -8.69
N ASP A 122 10.37 -3.21 -8.90
CA ASP A 122 10.44 -4.62 -8.49
C ASP A 122 10.36 -4.77 -6.96
N ARG A 123 11.04 -3.87 -6.22
CA ARG A 123 10.97 -3.85 -4.75
C ARG A 123 9.56 -3.55 -4.25
N ASP A 124 8.84 -2.66 -4.92
CA ASP A 124 7.48 -2.29 -4.54
C ASP A 124 6.48 -3.42 -4.84
N VAL A 125 6.68 -4.18 -5.92
CA VAL A 125 5.90 -5.40 -6.21
C VAL A 125 6.12 -6.45 -5.12
N ILE A 126 7.37 -6.71 -4.73
CA ILE A 126 7.68 -7.64 -3.63
C ILE A 126 7.08 -7.15 -2.31
N ARG A 127 7.28 -5.87 -1.98
CA ARG A 127 6.73 -5.24 -0.78
C ARG A 127 5.22 -5.43 -0.70
N ARG A 128 4.53 -5.10 -1.78
CA ARG A 128 3.07 -5.23 -1.88
C ARG A 128 2.60 -6.68 -1.74
N TRP A 129 3.26 -7.62 -2.40
CA TRP A 129 2.96 -9.05 -2.24
C TRP A 129 3.08 -9.50 -0.78
N ILE A 130 4.12 -9.07 -0.07
CA ILE A 130 4.26 -9.36 1.37
C ILE A 130 3.10 -8.75 2.16
N GLN A 131 2.77 -7.48 1.94
CA GLN A 131 1.64 -6.81 2.59
C GLN A 131 0.28 -7.48 2.31
N GLU A 132 0.11 -8.07 1.13
CA GLU A 132 -1.09 -8.80 0.74
C GLU A 132 -1.15 -10.24 1.31
N GLY A 133 -0.20 -10.60 2.18
CA GLY A 133 -0.18 -11.87 2.90
C GLY A 133 0.78 -12.90 2.31
N ALA A 134 1.67 -12.50 1.40
CA ALA A 134 2.66 -13.38 0.79
C ALA A 134 2.03 -14.66 0.20
N LEU A 135 0.91 -14.52 -0.52
CA LEU A 135 0.12 -15.64 -1.04
C LEU A 135 0.88 -16.44 -2.10
N ASN A 136 0.52 -17.72 -2.28
CA ASN A 136 0.99 -18.56 -3.38
C ASN A 136 -0.14 -18.73 -4.40
N ASN A 137 -0.30 -17.74 -5.29
CA ASN A 137 -1.42 -17.56 -6.21
C ASN A 137 -1.01 -17.30 -7.65
#